data_AF-A0A1H0QGK2-F1
#
_entry.id   AF-A0A1H0QGK2-F1
#
_cell.length_a   1.000
_cell.length_b   1.000
_cell.length_c   1.000
_cell.angle_alpha   90.00
_cell.angle_beta   90.00
_cell.angle_gamma   90.00
#
_symmetry.space_group_name_H-M   'P 1'
#
loop_
_entity.id
_entity.type
_entity.pdbx_description
1 polymer ?
#
loop_
_entity_poly.entity_id
_entity_poly.type
_entity_poly.pdbx_seq_one_letter_code
_entity_poly.pdbx_strand_id
1 'polypeptide(L)'
;MPKNPPESMQHHLCRRLNRHARERWPHVEGITVRFRAGFAYVAAQLPGEKSLPLCRLRFTGVLHTWGFALFLAGDNTYRDTLLPSGLPAGSPEEALDCAGDVHLGALAPGIRVPAGLVVLVGPPASGKTSFVRALIGRRQIDAEGVVSSDEIRAELLGTSPAEAASDAADARIFEERDRRIIARLAAGHTAVAESTNVTPQARARLIAIARRFNAPVTMLRFNPDLPDLLQQYAERGRTDLTAADVRAYAAVMARDAGVDQLRSEGATAVHDVPGRRQATTPAEAAARFFFA
;
A
#
# COMPACT_ATOMS: atom_id res chain seq x y z
N MET A 1 12.74 -41.11 5.41
CA MET A 1 11.78 -40.06 5.83
C MET A 1 12.56 -38.83 6.26
N PRO A 2 12.22 -37.61 5.80
CA PRO A 2 12.90 -36.40 6.25
C PRO A 2 12.71 -36.24 7.77
N LYS A 3 13.83 -36.11 8.49
CA LYS A 3 13.81 -35.91 9.94
C LYS A 3 13.36 -34.48 10.24
N ASN A 4 12.67 -34.30 11.36
CA ASN A 4 12.41 -32.96 11.86
C ASN A 4 13.75 -32.24 12.09
N PRO A 5 13.81 -30.92 11.86
CA PRO A 5 14.97 -30.12 12.23
C PRO A 5 15.24 -30.24 13.74
N PRO A 6 16.51 -30.10 14.20
CA PRO A 6 16.83 -30.10 15.62
C PRO A 6 16.02 -29.07 16.42
N GLU A 7 15.74 -29.33 17.69
CA GLU A 7 14.91 -28.43 18.53
C GLU A 7 15.45 -27.00 18.60
N SER A 8 16.78 -26.83 18.65
CA SER A 8 17.43 -25.51 18.60
C SER A 8 17.08 -24.73 17.34
N MET A 9 16.99 -25.43 16.20
CA MET A 9 16.60 -24.86 14.91
C MET A 9 15.10 -24.57 14.86
N GLN A 10 14.26 -25.44 15.43
CA GLN A 10 12.83 -25.20 15.57
C GLN A 10 12.56 -23.92 16.36
N HIS A 11 13.20 -23.77 17.52
CA HIS A 11 13.06 -22.60 18.37
C HIS A 11 13.62 -21.33 17.70
N HIS A 12 14.73 -21.43 16.97
CA HIS A 12 15.27 -20.32 16.20
C HIS A 12 14.35 -19.88 15.05
N LEU A 13 13.75 -20.83 14.32
CA LEU A 13 12.76 -20.56 13.27
C LEU A 13 11.54 -19.81 13.84
N CYS A 14 10.96 -20.31 14.94
CA CYS A 14 9.83 -19.66 15.60
C CYS A 14 10.14 -18.20 15.98
N ARG A 15 11.32 -17.95 16.57
CA ARG A 15 11.74 -16.60 16.97
C ARG A 15 11.88 -15.66 15.77
N ARG A 16 12.49 -16.14 14.67
CA ARG A 16 12.65 -15.36 13.43
C ARG A 16 11.31 -14.97 12.82
N LEU A 17 10.42 -15.94 12.63
CA LEU A 17 9.09 -15.69 12.05
C LEU A 17 8.24 -14.75 12.92
N ASN A 18 8.27 -14.91 14.24
CA ASN A 18 7.53 -14.02 15.13
C ASN A 18 8.09 -12.59 15.15
N ARG A 19 9.42 -12.43 15.08
CA ARG A 19 10.03 -11.09 14.96
C ARG A 19 9.61 -10.41 13.66
N HIS A 20 9.75 -11.13 12.55
CA HIS A 20 9.38 -10.64 11.22
C HIS A 20 7.89 -10.29 11.13
N ALA A 21 7.01 -11.13 11.67
CA ALA A 21 5.58 -10.88 11.68
C ALA A 21 5.19 -9.63 12.48
N ARG A 22 5.84 -9.38 13.63
CA ARG A 22 5.57 -8.17 14.44
C ARG A 22 5.93 -6.88 13.69
N GLU A 23 6.96 -6.92 12.86
CA GLU A 23 7.38 -5.77 12.05
C GLU A 23 6.42 -5.55 10.86
N ARG A 24 5.91 -6.62 10.25
CA ARG A 24 5.13 -6.54 9.01
C ARG A 24 3.61 -6.55 9.18
N TRP A 25 3.07 -7.28 10.14
CA TRP A 25 1.62 -7.38 10.41
C TRP A 25 1.34 -7.17 11.90
N PRO A 26 1.27 -5.92 12.38
CA PRO A 26 1.07 -5.60 13.79
C PRO A 26 -0.25 -6.12 14.39
N HIS A 27 -1.23 -6.48 13.54
CA HIS A 27 -2.52 -7.07 13.95
C HIS A 27 -2.49 -8.58 14.17
N VAL A 28 -1.36 -9.24 13.91
CA VAL A 28 -1.16 -10.67 14.19
C VAL A 28 -0.58 -10.82 15.59
N GLU A 29 -1.26 -11.58 16.46
CA GLU A 29 -0.83 -11.79 17.85
C GLU A 29 0.47 -12.62 17.94
N GLY A 30 0.69 -13.49 16.95
CA GLY A 30 1.92 -14.25 16.81
C GLY A 30 1.86 -15.28 15.68
N ILE A 31 3.01 -15.90 15.42
CA ILE A 31 3.15 -17.02 14.50
C ILE A 31 3.33 -18.30 15.31
N THR A 32 2.45 -19.26 15.08
CA THR A 32 2.58 -20.62 15.60
C THR A 32 3.18 -21.52 14.54
N VAL A 33 4.18 -22.33 14.94
CA VAL A 33 4.84 -23.29 14.05
C VAL A 33 4.73 -24.68 14.65
N ARG A 34 4.16 -25.62 13.90
CA ARG A 34 4.06 -27.03 14.29
C ARG A 34 4.95 -27.89 13.42
N PHE A 35 5.82 -28.69 14.02
CA PHE A 35 6.75 -29.55 13.30
C PHE A 35 6.22 -30.98 13.17
N ARG A 36 6.17 -31.52 11.96
CA ARG A 36 5.77 -32.91 11.71
C ARG A 36 6.42 -33.43 10.44
N ALA A 37 7.04 -34.61 10.51
CA ALA A 37 7.57 -35.35 9.36
C ALA A 37 8.50 -34.53 8.45
N GLY A 38 9.39 -33.71 9.02
CA GLY A 38 10.33 -32.87 8.26
C GLY A 38 9.74 -31.57 7.73
N PHE A 39 8.52 -31.22 8.13
CA PHE A 39 7.85 -29.97 7.76
C PHE A 39 7.56 -29.10 8.98
N ALA A 40 7.62 -27.80 8.77
CA ALA A 40 7.15 -26.78 9.69
C ALA A 40 5.85 -26.18 9.12
N TYR A 41 4.73 -26.38 9.81
CA TYR A 41 3.43 -25.84 9.44
C TYR A 41 3.26 -24.50 10.15
N VAL A 42 3.16 -23.43 9.38
CA VAL A 42 3.15 -22.04 9.86
C VAL A 42 1.71 -21.51 9.81
N ALA A 43 1.25 -20.96 10.92
CA ALA A 43 -0.05 -20.33 11.05
C ALA A 43 0.05 -19.00 11.81
N ALA A 44 -0.80 -18.04 11.46
CA ALA A 44 -0.97 -16.80 12.22
C ALA A 44 -2.06 -16.94 13.27
N GLN A 45 -1.80 -16.42 14.46
CA GLN A 45 -2.79 -16.21 15.51
C GLN A 45 -3.40 -14.83 15.32
N LEU A 46 -4.72 -14.79 15.14
CA LEU A 46 -5.51 -13.57 15.02
C LEU A 46 -6.34 -13.35 16.29
N PRO A 47 -6.74 -12.11 16.58
CA PRO A 47 -7.62 -11.81 17.70
C PRO A 47 -8.89 -12.67 17.71
N GLY A 48 -9.26 -13.17 18.90
CA GLY A 48 -10.44 -14.02 19.08
C GLY A 48 -10.19 -15.51 18.80
N GLU A 49 -9.01 -16.03 19.15
CA GLU A 49 -8.62 -17.45 19.08
C GLU A 49 -8.67 -18.09 17.67
N LYS A 50 -8.63 -17.27 16.62
CA LYS A 50 -8.65 -17.76 15.25
C LYS A 50 -7.22 -18.02 14.75
N SER A 51 -6.89 -19.29 14.54
CA SER A 51 -5.65 -19.71 13.88
C SER A 51 -5.86 -19.81 12.37
N LEU A 52 -5.06 -19.06 11.60
CA LEU A 52 -5.09 -19.06 10.15
C LEU A 52 -3.85 -19.75 9.59
N PRO A 53 -3.99 -20.92 8.93
CA PRO A 53 -2.86 -21.55 8.26
C PRO A 53 -2.35 -20.69 7.10
N LEU A 54 -1.01 -20.59 6.96
CA LEU A 54 -0.37 -19.72 5.97
C LEU A 54 0.46 -20.51 4.97
N CYS A 55 1.43 -21.28 5.46
CA CYS A 55 2.34 -22.02 4.60
C CYS A 55 2.93 -23.23 5.33
N ARG A 56 3.56 -24.11 4.54
CA ARG A 56 4.33 -25.24 5.05
C ARG A 56 5.74 -25.15 4.51
N LEU A 57 6.71 -25.19 5.40
CA LEU A 57 8.12 -25.14 5.09
C LEU A 57 8.73 -26.54 5.17
N ARG A 58 9.37 -27.02 4.10
CA ARG A 58 10.07 -28.30 4.06
C ARG A 58 11.51 -28.11 4.50
N PHE A 59 11.92 -28.86 5.52
CA PHE A 59 13.31 -28.89 5.95
C PHE A 59 14.15 -29.70 4.96
N THR A 60 15.24 -29.11 4.48
CA THR A 60 16.15 -29.70 3.48
C THR A 60 17.52 -30.05 4.08
N GLY A 61 17.74 -29.82 5.37
CA GLY A 61 19.03 -29.99 6.04
C GLY A 61 19.80 -28.68 6.26
N VAL A 62 19.34 -27.56 5.69
CA VAL A 62 19.98 -26.24 5.80
C VAL A 62 19.14 -25.29 6.65
N LEU A 63 19.79 -24.46 7.46
CA LEU A 63 19.13 -23.56 8.42
C LEU A 63 18.31 -22.44 7.75
N HIS A 64 18.80 -21.89 6.64
CA HIS A 64 18.29 -20.66 6.05
C HIS A 64 17.42 -20.85 4.81
N THR A 65 17.37 -22.05 4.24
CA THR A 65 16.67 -22.31 2.97
C THR A 65 15.68 -23.44 3.12
N TRP A 66 14.40 -23.13 2.93
CA TRP A 66 13.29 -24.04 3.17
C TRP A 66 12.45 -24.17 1.91
N GLY A 67 12.03 -25.40 1.58
CA GLY A 67 11.06 -25.61 0.50
C GLY A 67 9.72 -25.01 0.87
N PHE A 68 9.04 -24.37 -0.07
CA PHE A 68 7.84 -23.59 0.20
C PHE A 68 6.58 -24.22 -0.38
N ALA A 69 5.52 -24.24 0.42
CA ALA A 69 4.17 -24.57 -0.01
C ALA A 69 3.17 -23.58 0.60
N LEU A 70 2.29 -23.03 -0.23
CA LEU A 70 1.24 -22.10 0.18
C LEU A 70 0.00 -22.86 0.65
N PHE A 71 -0.65 -22.38 1.71
CA PHE A 71 -1.93 -22.91 2.14
C PHE A 71 -3.07 -22.40 1.23
N LEU A 72 -3.97 -23.29 0.81
CA LEU A 72 -5.13 -22.91 0.02
C LEU A 72 -6.40 -23.19 0.83
N ALA A 73 -7.11 -22.13 1.20
CA ALA A 73 -8.29 -22.23 2.04
C ALA A 73 -9.45 -23.00 1.38
N GLY A 74 -9.54 -22.99 0.04
CA GLY A 74 -10.63 -23.62 -0.71
C GLY A 74 -10.68 -25.14 -0.58
N ASP A 75 -9.52 -25.80 -0.51
CA ASP A 75 -9.40 -27.26 -0.36
C ASP A 75 -8.73 -27.68 0.95
N ASN A 76 -8.35 -26.72 1.79
CA ASN A 76 -7.64 -26.92 3.06
C ASN A 76 -6.32 -27.71 2.87
N THR A 77 -5.63 -27.50 1.75
CA THR A 77 -4.36 -28.16 1.42
C THR A 77 -3.16 -27.22 1.39
N TYR A 78 -1.96 -27.79 1.35
CA TYR A 78 -0.73 -27.04 1.06
C TYR A 78 -0.23 -27.46 -0.32
N ARG A 79 -0.04 -26.50 -1.22
CA ARG A 79 0.50 -26.74 -2.56
C ARG A 79 1.87 -26.13 -2.69
N ASP A 80 2.82 -26.92 -3.18
CA ASP A 80 4.15 -26.44 -3.52
C ASP A 80 4.00 -25.36 -4.61
N THR A 81 4.67 -24.22 -4.42
CA THR A 81 4.59 -23.06 -5.31
C THR A 81 5.93 -22.32 -5.30
N LEU A 82 6.07 -21.31 -6.17
CA LEU A 82 7.26 -20.47 -6.27
C LEU A 82 7.13 -19.25 -5.36
N LEU A 83 8.26 -18.87 -4.75
CA LEU A 83 8.41 -17.59 -4.06
C LEU A 83 8.50 -16.44 -5.08
N PRO A 84 8.38 -15.17 -4.67
CA PRO A 84 8.54 -14.02 -5.56
C PRO A 84 9.89 -13.98 -6.29
N SER A 85 10.93 -14.61 -5.74
CA SER A 85 12.22 -14.84 -6.38
C SER A 85 12.18 -15.80 -7.59
N GLY A 86 11.05 -16.48 -7.82
CA GLY A 86 10.88 -17.52 -8.84
C GLY A 86 11.42 -18.89 -8.42
N LEU A 87 11.90 -19.03 -7.19
CA LEU A 87 12.46 -20.28 -6.67
C LEU A 87 11.45 -21.05 -5.80
N PRO A 88 11.51 -22.40 -5.77
CA PRO A 88 10.63 -23.22 -4.93
C PRO A 88 11.08 -23.29 -3.46
N ALA A 89 12.19 -22.63 -3.11
CA ALA A 89 12.77 -22.60 -1.79
C ALA A 89 13.49 -21.27 -1.55
N GLY A 90 13.46 -20.80 -0.31
CA GLY A 90 14.04 -19.52 0.07
C GLY A 90 14.07 -19.36 1.58
N SER A 91 14.19 -18.12 2.04
CA SER A 91 14.21 -17.86 3.48
C SER A 91 12.82 -18.08 4.11
N PRO A 92 12.75 -18.49 5.39
CA PRO A 92 11.47 -18.56 6.10
C PRO A 92 10.68 -17.26 6.10
N GLU A 93 11.36 -16.11 6.18
CA GLU A 93 10.76 -14.79 6.16
C GLU A 93 10.19 -14.45 4.79
N GLU A 94 10.89 -14.75 3.70
CA GLU A 94 10.38 -14.60 2.32
C GLU A 94 9.13 -15.47 2.09
N ALA A 95 9.15 -16.71 2.59
CA ALA A 95 8.00 -17.61 2.53
C ALA A 95 6.82 -17.11 3.38
N LEU A 96 7.10 -16.52 4.55
CA LEU A 96 6.08 -15.91 5.40
C LEU A 96 5.50 -14.66 4.73
N ASP A 97 6.32 -13.81 4.10
CA ASP A 97 5.89 -12.64 3.32
C ASP A 97 4.96 -13.06 2.19
N CYS A 98 5.36 -14.06 1.40
CA CYS A 98 4.56 -14.57 0.30
C CYS A 98 3.17 -15.05 0.77
N ALA A 99 3.12 -15.85 1.85
CA ALA A 99 1.85 -16.37 2.36
C ALA A 99 1.02 -15.32 3.13
N GLY A 100 1.67 -14.46 3.90
CA GLY A 100 1.03 -13.42 4.70
C GLY A 100 0.43 -12.32 3.83
N ASP A 101 1.08 -11.94 2.73
CA ASP A 101 0.52 -10.96 1.78
C ASP A 101 -0.80 -11.47 1.18
N VAL A 102 -0.93 -12.77 0.93
CA VAL A 102 -2.16 -13.42 0.43
C VAL A 102 -3.23 -13.52 1.52
N HIS A 103 -2.89 -14.03 2.70
CA HIS A 103 -3.89 -14.43 3.70
C HIS A 103 -4.17 -13.38 4.78
N LEU A 104 -3.15 -12.62 5.18
CA LEU A 104 -3.25 -11.65 6.28
C LEU A 104 -3.56 -10.24 5.80
N GLY A 105 -3.24 -9.92 4.55
CA GLY A 105 -3.59 -8.64 3.94
C GLY A 105 -5.11 -8.38 3.95
N ALA A 106 -5.91 -9.40 3.62
CA ALA A 106 -7.38 -9.30 3.57
C ALA A 106 -8.05 -9.24 4.95
N LEU A 107 -7.34 -9.61 6.01
CA LEU A 107 -7.87 -9.71 7.39
C LEU A 107 -7.42 -8.56 8.29
N ALA A 108 -6.68 -7.58 7.76
CA ALA A 108 -6.34 -6.38 8.51
C ALA A 108 -7.64 -5.67 8.97
N PRO A 109 -7.73 -5.22 10.23
CA PRO A 109 -8.87 -4.43 10.67
C PRO A 109 -9.03 -3.20 9.78
N GLY A 110 -10.29 -2.80 9.55
CA GLY A 110 -10.60 -1.65 8.72
C GLY A 110 -9.88 -0.39 9.19
N ILE A 111 -9.20 0.28 8.27
CA ILE A 111 -8.49 1.54 8.51
C ILE A 111 -9.52 2.66 8.61
N ARG A 112 -9.66 3.24 9.80
CA ARG A 112 -10.50 4.42 10.02
C ARG A 112 -9.72 5.67 9.63
N VAL A 113 -10.25 6.42 8.68
CA VAL A 113 -9.70 7.71 8.24
C VAL A 113 -10.55 8.81 8.87
N PRO A 114 -9.99 9.63 9.79
CA PRO A 114 -10.73 10.71 10.41
C PRO A 114 -11.07 11.81 9.40
N ALA A 115 -12.09 12.60 9.70
CA ALA A 115 -12.44 13.77 8.90
C ALA A 115 -11.29 14.79 8.92
N GLY A 116 -10.89 15.28 7.75
CA GLY A 116 -9.75 16.16 7.60
C GLY A 116 -9.19 16.19 6.19
N LEU A 117 -7.88 16.40 6.06
CA LEU A 117 -7.21 16.40 4.76
C LEU A 117 -6.61 15.02 4.49
N VAL A 118 -6.99 14.40 3.38
CA VAL A 118 -6.42 13.16 2.89
C VAL A 118 -5.55 13.45 1.68
N VAL A 119 -4.26 13.09 1.75
CA VAL A 119 -3.29 13.35 0.68
C VAL A 119 -2.89 12.02 0.06
N LEU A 120 -3.17 11.84 -1.23
CA LEU A 120 -2.67 10.67 -1.95
C LEU A 120 -1.23 10.92 -2.38
N VAL A 121 -0.35 9.95 -2.14
CA VAL A 121 1.09 10.06 -2.42
C VAL A 121 1.52 8.88 -3.28
N GLY A 122 1.88 9.12 -4.53
CA GLY A 122 2.44 8.09 -5.40
C GLY A 122 2.64 8.53 -6.85
N PRO A 123 3.50 7.84 -7.61
CA PRO A 123 3.83 8.19 -8.99
C PRO A 123 2.63 8.06 -9.94
N PRO A 124 2.66 8.67 -11.14
CA PRO A 124 1.68 8.41 -12.19
C PRO A 124 1.50 6.91 -12.43
N ALA A 125 0.26 6.49 -12.76
CA ALA A 125 -0.13 5.08 -12.92
C ALA A 125 -0.14 4.20 -11.65
N SER A 126 0.19 4.71 -10.46
CA SER A 126 0.20 3.92 -9.22
C SER A 126 -1.18 3.45 -8.68
N GLY A 127 -2.29 3.67 -9.40
CA GLY A 127 -3.64 3.25 -8.98
C GLY A 127 -4.45 4.26 -8.16
N LYS A 128 -3.93 5.47 -7.88
CA LYS A 128 -4.63 6.52 -7.10
C LYS A 128 -6.07 6.78 -7.57
N THR A 129 -6.24 7.14 -8.83
CA THR A 129 -7.56 7.48 -9.41
C THR A 129 -8.53 6.30 -9.36
N SER A 130 -8.04 5.09 -9.62
CA SER A 130 -8.88 3.89 -9.53
C SER A 130 -9.33 3.60 -8.09
N PHE A 131 -8.47 3.84 -7.11
CA PHE A 131 -8.80 3.71 -5.70
C PHE A 131 -9.83 4.77 -5.26
N VAL A 132 -9.65 6.03 -5.67
CA VAL A 132 -10.63 7.11 -5.41
C VAL A 132 -12.00 6.78 -6.00
N ARG A 133 -12.05 6.34 -7.25
CA ARG A 133 -13.31 5.90 -7.89
C ARG A 133 -13.98 4.76 -7.13
N ALA A 134 -13.19 3.82 -6.62
CA ALA A 134 -13.71 2.74 -5.79
C ALA A 134 -14.26 3.24 -4.45
N LEU A 135 -13.63 4.22 -3.79
CA LEU A 135 -14.15 4.82 -2.56
C LEU A 135 -15.48 5.57 -2.80
N ILE A 136 -15.59 6.32 -3.91
CA ILE A 136 -16.83 7.00 -4.31
C ILE A 136 -17.94 5.98 -4.59
N GLY A 137 -17.65 4.94 -5.37
CA GLY A 137 -18.63 3.87 -5.66
C GLY A 137 -19.12 3.15 -4.40
N ARG A 138 -18.29 3.12 -3.35
CA ARG A 138 -18.61 2.57 -2.02
C ARG A 138 -19.22 3.58 -1.05
N ARG A 139 -19.47 4.81 -1.50
CA ARG A 139 -20.00 5.93 -0.69
C ARG A 139 -19.16 6.21 0.57
N GLN A 140 -17.86 5.94 0.52
CA GLN A 140 -16.94 6.29 1.61
C GLN A 140 -16.53 7.77 1.54
N ILE A 141 -16.43 8.31 0.33
CA ILE A 141 -16.18 9.72 0.08
C ILE A 141 -17.13 10.22 -1.00
N ASP A 142 -17.39 11.52 -0.97
CA ASP A 142 -18.14 12.22 -1.99
C ASP A 142 -17.23 12.60 -3.17
N ALA A 143 -17.76 12.62 -4.40
CA ALA A 143 -16.96 12.94 -5.58
C ALA A 143 -16.47 14.40 -5.51
N GLU A 144 -17.33 15.29 -5.04
CA GLU A 144 -17.08 16.71 -4.76
C GLU A 144 -16.06 16.90 -3.63
N GLY A 145 -15.77 15.84 -2.87
CA GLY A 145 -14.73 15.78 -1.85
C GLY A 145 -13.33 15.58 -2.41
N VAL A 146 -13.22 15.17 -3.68
CA VAL A 146 -11.95 14.93 -4.36
C VAL A 146 -11.52 16.19 -5.09
N VAL A 147 -10.29 16.62 -4.85
CA VAL A 147 -9.68 17.78 -5.49
C VAL A 147 -8.48 17.30 -6.31
N SER A 148 -8.70 17.11 -7.61
CA SER A 148 -7.71 16.59 -8.55
C SER A 148 -7.04 17.70 -9.36
N SER A 149 -5.70 17.75 -9.38
CA SER A 149 -4.99 18.73 -10.22
C SER A 149 -5.15 18.44 -11.71
N ASP A 150 -5.34 17.17 -12.10
CA ASP A 150 -5.58 16.79 -13.50
C ASP A 150 -6.98 17.23 -13.96
N GLU A 151 -8.01 17.10 -13.10
CA GLU A 151 -9.37 17.59 -13.40
C GLU A 151 -9.40 19.12 -13.47
N ILE A 152 -8.79 19.81 -12.50
CA ILE A 152 -8.68 21.28 -12.50
C ILE A 152 -7.95 21.78 -13.76
N ARG A 153 -6.89 21.09 -14.19
CA ARG A 153 -6.18 21.42 -15.43
C ARG A 153 -7.11 21.33 -16.64
N ALA A 154 -7.90 20.26 -16.75
CA ALA A 154 -8.86 20.07 -17.83
C ALA A 154 -9.98 21.13 -17.81
N GLU A 155 -10.46 21.51 -16.61
CA GLU A 155 -11.49 22.54 -16.45
C GLU A 155 -10.99 23.96 -16.82
N LEU A 156 -9.78 24.33 -16.39
CA LEU A 156 -9.27 25.70 -16.53
C LEU A 156 -8.65 26.01 -17.90
N LEU A 157 -8.05 25.01 -18.54
CA LEU A 157 -7.24 25.20 -19.76
C LEU A 157 -7.87 24.54 -21.00
N GLY A 158 -8.95 23.76 -20.83
CA GLY A 158 -9.52 22.96 -21.92
C GLY A 158 -8.51 21.93 -22.48
N THR A 159 -8.70 21.51 -23.72
CA THR A 159 -7.86 20.50 -24.41
C THR A 159 -6.72 21.10 -25.24
N SER A 160 -6.49 22.42 -25.21
CA SER A 160 -5.48 23.06 -26.06
C SER A 160 -4.07 23.00 -25.42
N PRO A 161 -3.10 22.27 -26.03
CA PRO A 161 -1.80 22.02 -25.40
C PRO A 161 -0.84 23.22 -25.38
N ALA A 162 -1.11 24.27 -26.16
CA ALA A 162 -0.13 25.33 -26.45
C ALA A 162 0.05 26.35 -25.32
N GLU A 163 -0.94 26.51 -24.44
CA GLU A 163 -0.88 27.42 -23.27
C GLU A 163 -0.72 26.66 -21.93
N ALA A 164 -0.72 25.31 -21.98
CA ALA A 164 -0.80 24.45 -20.80
C ALA A 164 0.54 24.16 -20.10
N ALA A 165 1.66 24.60 -20.67
CA ALA A 165 3.01 24.32 -20.19
C ALA A 165 3.77 25.58 -19.70
N SER A 166 3.05 26.53 -19.10
CA SER A 166 3.64 27.70 -18.45
C SER A 166 3.54 27.59 -16.94
N ASP A 167 4.58 28.06 -16.22
CA ASP A 167 4.59 28.19 -14.76
C ASP A 167 3.35 28.95 -14.23
N ALA A 168 2.85 29.92 -15.00
CA ALA A 168 1.66 30.68 -14.64
C ALA A 168 0.37 29.82 -14.70
N ALA A 169 0.30 28.86 -15.63
CA ALA A 169 -0.82 27.93 -15.73
C ALA A 169 -0.82 26.94 -14.56
N ASP A 170 0.34 26.40 -14.22
CA ASP A 170 0.49 25.52 -13.06
C ASP A 170 0.20 26.25 -11.73
N ALA A 171 0.63 27.51 -11.60
CA ALA A 171 0.29 28.34 -10.44
C ALA A 171 -1.22 28.48 -10.27
N ARG A 172 -1.96 28.78 -11.35
CA ARG A 172 -3.43 28.88 -11.35
C ARG A 172 -4.10 27.55 -10.94
N ILE A 173 -3.59 26.41 -11.42
CA ILE A 173 -4.09 25.08 -11.05
C ILE A 173 -3.91 24.84 -9.55
N PHE A 174 -2.72 25.15 -9.00
CA PHE A 174 -2.44 24.96 -7.58
C PHE A 174 -3.23 25.92 -6.69
N GLU A 175 -3.43 27.17 -7.11
CA GLU A 175 -4.29 28.12 -6.41
C GLU A 175 -5.73 27.64 -6.35
N GLU A 176 -6.27 27.14 -7.46
CA GLU A 176 -7.63 26.62 -7.53
C GLU A 176 -7.79 25.36 -6.68
N ARG A 177 -6.81 24.45 -6.72
CA ARG A 177 -6.78 23.26 -5.86
C ARG A 177 -6.86 23.66 -4.39
N ASP A 178 -6.01 24.58 -3.99
CA ASP A 178 -5.95 25.01 -2.60
C ASP A 178 -7.23 25.73 -2.18
N ARG A 179 -7.83 26.55 -3.06
CA ARG A 179 -9.13 27.19 -2.82
C ARG A 179 -10.22 26.16 -2.54
N ARG A 180 -10.30 25.08 -3.35
CA ARG A 180 -11.28 23.99 -3.14
C ARG A 180 -11.05 23.24 -1.84
N ILE A 181 -9.79 22.92 -1.51
CA ILE A 181 -9.43 22.26 -0.25
C ILE A 181 -9.79 23.14 0.95
N ILE A 182 -9.43 24.43 0.91
CA ILE A 182 -9.75 25.41 1.95
C ILE A 182 -11.26 25.49 2.18
N ALA A 183 -12.05 25.60 1.11
CA ALA A 183 -13.50 25.70 1.21
C ALA A 183 -14.12 24.47 1.91
N ARG A 184 -13.65 23.26 1.59
CA ARG A 184 -14.13 22.03 2.24
C ARG A 184 -13.73 21.94 3.70
N LEU A 185 -12.46 22.20 4.03
CA LEU A 185 -11.98 22.15 5.40
C LEU A 185 -12.65 23.22 6.29
N ALA A 186 -12.91 24.41 5.74
CA ALA A 186 -13.66 25.46 6.44
C ALA A 186 -15.11 25.05 6.75
N ALA A 187 -15.72 24.21 5.91
CA ALA A 187 -17.03 23.62 6.15
C ALA A 187 -17.00 22.39 7.08
N GLY A 188 -15.83 22.00 7.59
CA GLY A 188 -15.66 20.80 8.42
C GLY A 188 -15.75 19.48 7.64
N HIS A 189 -15.70 19.53 6.30
CA HIS A 189 -15.78 18.35 5.45
C HIS A 189 -14.39 17.82 5.09
N THR A 190 -14.29 16.51 4.91
CA THR A 190 -13.10 15.86 4.36
C THR A 190 -12.79 16.40 2.96
N ALA A 191 -11.49 16.61 2.70
CA ALA A 191 -10.96 16.95 1.38
C ALA A 191 -9.90 15.93 0.99
N VAL A 192 -10.00 15.36 -0.22
CA VAL A 192 -9.03 14.41 -0.77
C VAL A 192 -8.19 15.11 -1.82
N ALA A 193 -6.92 15.39 -1.53
CA ALA A 193 -5.98 15.96 -2.48
C ALA A 193 -5.44 14.85 -3.42
N GLU A 194 -6.03 14.75 -4.61
CA GLU A 194 -5.65 13.75 -5.62
C GLU A 194 -4.60 14.33 -6.57
N SER A 195 -3.34 14.00 -6.34
CA SER A 195 -2.21 14.35 -7.21
C SER A 195 -1.06 13.36 -6.95
N THR A 196 0.10 13.54 -7.58
CA THR A 196 1.26 12.68 -7.29
C THR A 196 1.80 12.90 -5.88
N ASN A 197 1.91 14.15 -5.44
CA ASN A 197 2.38 14.58 -4.10
C ASN A 197 3.67 13.88 -3.61
N VAL A 198 4.55 13.47 -4.54
CA VAL A 198 5.77 12.73 -4.22
C VAL A 198 6.87 13.61 -3.64
N THR A 199 6.84 14.93 -3.88
CA THR A 199 7.85 15.87 -3.37
C THR A 199 7.47 16.43 -1.99
N PRO A 200 8.44 16.69 -1.10
CA PRO A 200 8.18 17.34 0.18
C PRO A 200 7.52 18.71 0.04
N GLN A 201 7.92 19.49 -0.96
CA GLN A 201 7.37 20.83 -1.21
C GLN A 201 5.87 20.80 -1.55
N ALA A 202 5.43 19.83 -2.36
CA ALA A 202 4.01 19.66 -2.67
C ALA A 202 3.19 19.34 -1.41
N ARG A 203 3.73 18.51 -0.52
CA ARG A 203 3.07 18.11 0.74
C ARG A 203 3.09 19.21 1.79
N ALA A 204 4.20 19.94 1.93
CA ALA A 204 4.35 21.02 2.91
C ALA A 204 3.25 22.08 2.77
N ARG A 205 2.90 22.44 1.53
CA ARG A 205 1.82 23.39 1.24
C ARG A 205 0.44 22.87 1.68
N LEU A 206 0.14 21.61 1.37
CA LEU A 206 -1.12 20.95 1.78
C LEU A 206 -1.22 20.81 3.31
N ILE A 207 -0.13 20.42 3.97
CA ILE A 207 -0.04 20.32 5.43
C ILE A 207 -0.26 21.71 6.06
N ALA A 208 0.34 22.76 5.52
CA ALA A 208 0.16 24.12 6.02
C ALA A 208 -1.32 24.56 5.94
N ILE A 209 -2.04 24.20 4.87
CA ILE A 209 -3.48 24.45 4.75
C ILE A 209 -4.25 23.71 5.85
N ALA A 210 -4.05 22.40 6.01
CA ALA A 210 -4.75 21.61 7.02
C ALA A 210 -4.53 22.13 8.45
N ARG A 211 -3.29 22.54 8.77
CA ARG A 211 -2.92 23.13 10.07
C ARG A 211 -3.74 24.38 10.40
N ARG A 212 -4.05 25.24 9.42
CA ARG A 212 -4.87 26.45 9.63
C ARG A 212 -6.28 26.14 10.13
N PHE A 213 -6.79 24.94 9.84
CA PHE A 213 -8.11 24.47 10.24
C PHE A 213 -8.06 23.46 11.39
N ASN A 214 -6.89 23.20 11.98
CA ASN A 214 -6.65 22.12 12.94
C ASN A 214 -7.13 20.75 12.44
N ALA A 215 -7.12 20.54 11.12
CA ALA A 215 -7.57 19.30 10.51
C ALA A 215 -6.44 18.26 10.53
N PRO A 216 -6.70 16.99 10.90
CA PRO A 216 -5.71 15.93 10.78
C PRO A 216 -5.33 15.70 9.31
N VAL A 217 -4.07 15.30 9.08
CA VAL A 217 -3.57 14.95 7.74
C VAL A 217 -3.35 13.45 7.67
N THR A 218 -4.12 12.76 6.84
CA THR A 218 -3.91 11.34 6.54
C THR A 218 -3.25 11.19 5.17
N MET A 219 -2.08 10.56 5.11
CA MET A 219 -1.38 10.30 3.86
C MET A 219 -1.56 8.85 3.42
N LEU A 220 -2.07 8.67 2.19
CA LEU A 220 -2.27 7.36 1.57
C LEU A 220 -1.21 7.13 0.50
N ARG A 221 -0.29 6.20 0.75
CA ARG A 221 0.86 5.90 -0.11
C ARG A 221 0.53 4.81 -1.13
N PHE A 222 0.91 5.03 -2.37
CA PHE A 222 0.75 4.08 -3.47
C PHE A 222 2.14 3.73 -4.02
N ASN A 223 2.76 2.69 -3.46
CA ASN A 223 4.16 2.34 -3.67
C ASN A 223 4.36 0.99 -4.40
N PRO A 224 3.90 0.84 -5.66
CA PRO A 224 4.22 -0.35 -6.45
C PRO A 224 5.72 -0.43 -6.75
N ASP A 225 6.25 -1.61 -7.08
CA ASP A 225 7.58 -1.67 -7.67
C ASP A 225 7.59 -1.06 -9.07
N LEU A 226 8.81 -0.75 -9.51
CA LEU A 226 9.02 -0.10 -10.78
C LEU A 226 8.55 -0.94 -11.98
N PRO A 227 8.74 -2.28 -12.05
CA PRO A 227 8.18 -3.09 -13.12
C PRO A 227 6.66 -3.04 -13.20
N ASP A 228 5.94 -3.25 -12.09
CA ASP A 228 4.47 -3.19 -12.07
C ASP A 228 3.96 -1.80 -12.46
N LEU A 229 4.63 -0.75 -11.97
CA LEU A 229 4.27 0.63 -12.27
C LEU A 229 4.41 0.96 -13.77
N LEU A 230 5.50 0.52 -14.39
CA LEU A 230 5.76 0.74 -15.81
C LEU A 230 4.82 -0.09 -16.69
N GLN A 231 4.50 -1.31 -16.27
CA GLN A 231 3.50 -2.12 -16.93
C GLN A 231 2.12 -1.44 -16.87
N GLN A 232 1.69 -1.01 -15.68
CA GLN A 232 0.43 -0.26 -15.51
C GLN A 232 0.40 1.02 -16.33
N TYR A 233 1.53 1.71 -16.44
CA TYR A 233 1.67 2.89 -17.28
C TYR A 233 1.46 2.58 -18.76
N ALA A 234 2.14 1.54 -19.27
CA ALA A 234 2.03 1.10 -20.65
C ALA A 234 0.59 0.66 -21.00
N GLU A 235 -0.07 -0.09 -20.12
CA GLU A 235 -1.47 -0.51 -20.26
C GLU A 235 -2.45 0.68 -20.33
N ARG A 236 -2.11 1.80 -19.68
CA ARG A 236 -2.98 2.99 -19.63
C ARG A 236 -2.98 3.79 -20.93
N GLY A 237 -1.95 3.66 -21.77
CA GLY A 237 -1.84 4.34 -23.06
C GLY A 237 -1.83 5.88 -22.98
N ARG A 238 -1.43 6.46 -21.84
CA ARG A 238 -1.29 7.92 -21.68
C ARG A 238 -0.08 8.42 -22.49
N THR A 239 -0.22 9.60 -23.11
CA THR A 239 0.81 10.20 -23.99
C THR A 239 1.44 11.47 -23.42
N ASP A 240 0.95 11.95 -22.27
CA ASP A 240 1.39 13.17 -21.61
C ASP A 240 2.68 12.99 -20.77
N LEU A 241 3.12 11.75 -20.56
CA LEU A 241 4.36 11.44 -19.85
C LEU A 241 5.18 10.40 -20.63
N THR A 242 6.45 10.25 -20.26
CA THR A 242 7.31 9.17 -20.74
C THR A 242 7.55 8.14 -19.64
N ALA A 243 8.01 6.94 -20.02
CA ALA A 243 8.47 5.96 -19.04
C ALA A 243 9.64 6.47 -18.18
N ALA A 244 10.46 7.39 -18.71
CA ALA A 244 11.53 8.04 -17.96
C ALA A 244 10.97 8.96 -16.86
N ASP A 245 9.91 9.71 -17.15
CA ASP A 245 9.24 10.56 -16.17
C ASP A 245 8.63 9.73 -15.05
N VAL A 246 7.96 8.62 -15.39
CA VAL A 246 7.40 7.68 -14.38
C VAL A 246 8.50 7.12 -13.47
N ARG A 247 9.67 6.76 -14.03
CA ARG A 247 10.85 6.35 -13.24
C ARG A 247 11.33 7.47 -12.32
N ALA A 248 11.36 8.72 -12.80
CA ALA A 248 11.76 9.87 -12.00
C ALA A 248 10.80 10.10 -10.82
N TYR A 249 9.48 10.04 -11.05
CA TYR A 249 8.48 10.11 -9.98
C TYR A 249 8.64 8.98 -8.94
N ALA A 250 8.89 7.75 -9.39
CA ALA A 250 9.10 6.62 -8.50
C ALA A 250 10.37 6.79 -7.65
N ALA A 251 11.46 7.29 -8.25
CA ALA A 251 12.71 7.58 -7.54
C ALA A 251 12.54 8.67 -6.47
N VAL A 252 11.80 9.75 -6.80
CA VAL A 252 11.46 10.81 -5.84
C VAL A 252 10.62 10.25 -4.70
N MET A 253 9.60 9.44 -4.99
CA MET A 253 8.78 8.81 -3.95
C MET A 253 9.62 7.91 -3.03
N ALA A 254 10.50 7.08 -3.60
CA ALA A 254 11.33 6.17 -2.82
C ALA A 254 12.28 6.91 -1.87
N ARG A 255 12.80 8.08 -2.31
CA ARG A 255 13.69 8.92 -1.50
C ARG A 255 12.94 9.74 -0.46
N ASP A 256 11.83 10.36 -0.84
CA ASP A 256 11.24 11.47 -0.07
C ASP A 256 9.88 11.12 0.57
N ALA A 257 9.29 9.95 0.32
CA ALA A 257 7.96 9.58 0.82
C ALA A 257 7.97 8.27 1.62
N GLY A 258 9.03 8.04 2.41
CA GLY A 258 9.07 7.02 3.46
C GLY A 258 8.12 7.33 4.61
N VAL A 259 7.63 6.31 5.32
CA VAL A 259 6.63 6.48 6.41
C VAL A 259 7.10 7.48 7.46
N ASP A 260 8.34 7.35 7.94
CA ASP A 260 8.88 8.20 8.99
C ASP A 260 9.08 9.65 8.51
N GLN A 261 9.51 9.82 7.27
CA GLN A 261 9.62 11.14 6.64
C GLN A 261 8.24 11.83 6.58
N LEU A 262 7.22 11.15 6.08
CA LEU A 262 5.86 11.70 5.99
C LEU A 262 5.28 12.05 7.38
N ARG A 263 5.55 11.23 8.40
CA ARG A 263 5.19 11.55 9.79
C ARG A 263 5.91 12.80 10.29
N SER A 264 7.22 12.90 10.05
CA SER A 264 8.03 14.06 10.46
C SER A 264 7.58 15.38 9.82
N GLU A 265 7.01 15.32 8.61
CA GLU A 265 6.46 16.49 7.91
C GLU A 265 5.16 17.00 8.53
N GLY A 266 4.44 16.14 9.25
CA GLY A 266 3.20 16.48 9.94
C GLY A 266 1.99 15.62 9.55
N ALA A 267 2.18 14.47 8.91
CA ALA A 267 1.10 13.51 8.75
C ALA A 267 0.66 12.97 10.12
N THR A 268 -0.63 13.11 10.43
CA THR A 268 -1.25 12.50 11.62
C THR A 268 -1.28 10.98 11.49
N ALA A 269 -1.53 10.48 10.28
CA ALA A 269 -1.51 9.06 9.96
C ALA A 269 -0.95 8.83 8.56
N VAL A 270 -0.29 7.68 8.37
CA VAL A 270 0.28 7.27 7.09
C VAL A 270 -0.09 5.80 6.86
N HIS A 271 -0.67 5.50 5.70
CA HIS A 271 -1.08 4.15 5.33
C HIS A 271 -0.63 3.82 3.92
N ASP A 272 -0.07 2.63 3.72
CA ASP A 272 0.13 2.07 2.39
C ASP A 272 -1.19 1.50 1.86
N VAL A 273 -1.54 1.86 0.64
CA VAL A 273 -2.69 1.33 -0.07
C VAL A 273 -2.25 0.07 -0.82
N PRO A 274 -2.85 -1.10 -0.52
CA PRO A 274 -2.53 -2.34 -1.23
C PRO A 274 -2.82 -2.22 -2.74
N GLY A 275 -2.00 -2.88 -3.55
CA GLY A 275 -2.13 -2.87 -5.00
C GLY A 275 -1.83 -4.24 -5.63
N ARG A 276 -1.42 -4.22 -6.91
CA ARG A 276 -1.22 -5.44 -7.71
C ARG A 276 -0.22 -6.42 -7.09
N ARG A 277 0.87 -5.95 -6.47
CA ARG A 277 1.83 -6.84 -5.76
C ARG A 277 1.17 -7.70 -4.69
N GLN A 278 0.20 -7.15 -3.96
CA GLN A 278 -0.57 -7.89 -2.96
C GLN A 278 -1.81 -8.58 -3.55
N ALA A 279 -1.84 -8.80 -4.88
CA ALA A 279 -2.98 -9.33 -5.62
C ALA A 279 -4.31 -8.63 -5.28
N THR A 280 -4.25 -7.35 -4.92
CA THR A 280 -5.40 -6.59 -4.41
C THR A 280 -5.86 -5.61 -5.48
N THR A 281 -7.12 -5.71 -5.88
CA THR A 281 -7.78 -4.76 -6.78
C THR A 281 -8.03 -3.42 -6.08
N PRO A 282 -8.21 -2.30 -6.82
CA PRO A 282 -8.59 -1.03 -6.20
C PRO A 282 -9.87 -1.09 -5.35
N ALA A 283 -10.84 -1.93 -5.72
CA ALA A 283 -12.08 -2.13 -4.98
C ALA A 283 -11.86 -2.85 -3.64
N GLU A 284 -11.03 -3.90 -3.64
CA GLU A 284 -10.64 -4.62 -2.43
C GLU A 284 -9.77 -3.76 -1.52
N ALA A 285 -8.87 -2.96 -2.09
CA ALA A 285 -8.09 -1.99 -1.32
C ALA A 285 -9.01 -0.95 -0.68
N ALA A 286 -9.93 -0.34 -1.44
CA ALA A 286 -10.90 0.63 -0.93
C ALA A 286 -11.81 0.05 0.15
N ALA A 287 -12.12 -1.26 0.10
CA ALA A 287 -12.90 -1.93 1.14
C ALA A 287 -12.20 -1.97 2.51
N ARG A 288 -10.89 -1.74 2.57
CA ARG A 288 -10.13 -1.66 3.82
C ARG A 288 -10.16 -0.28 4.47
N PHE A 289 -10.64 0.77 3.79
CA PHE A 289 -10.64 2.14 4.31
C PHE A 289 -12.06 2.65 4.56
N PHE A 290 -12.26 3.22 5.75
CA PHE A 290 -13.54 3.72 6.24
C PHE A 290 -13.40 5.18 6.66
N PHE A 291 -14.02 6.08 5.92
CA PHE A 291 -13.88 7.53 6.13
C PHE A 291 -15.01 8.03 7.05
N ALA A 292 -14.67 8.97 7.93
CA ALA A 292 -15.62 9.63 8.83
C ALA A 292 -16.39 10.77 8.15
#